data_AF-A0A9D8BI56-F1
#
_entry.id   AF-A0A9D8BI56-F1
#
_cell.length_a   1.000
_cell.length_b   1.000
_cell.length_c   1.000
_cell.angle_alpha   90.00
_cell.angle_beta   90.00
_cell.angle_gamma   90.00
#
_symmetry.space_group_name_H-M   'P 1'
#
loop_
_entity.id
_entity.type
_entity.pdbx_description
1 polymer ?
#
loop_
_entity_poly.entity_id
_entity_poly.type
_entity_poly.pdbx_seq_one_letter_code
_entity_poly.pdbx_strand_id
1 'polypeptide(L)'
;MNNEKFKKYTIETIALLKELARKAKLEADNQKEGSYGYPEGVIMGYYSIITLLKHEAFAFCIDQKELGLADIKPDIDLLGLGKNPEVDFEEDNWAIDVMSEEKVKGYLSDSITLLKEQAIEVKKAVDNPKAGFEDYNKGELMAYFSLFSLLKQQAVHFNINERELGIADIDPA
;
A
#
# COMPACT_ATOMS: atom_id res chain seq x y z
N MET A 1 -0.72 -25.14 14.29
CA MET A 1 -0.23 -25.10 12.89
C MET A 1 -1.19 -24.22 12.08
N ASN A 2 -0.91 -22.92 11.96
CA ASN A 2 -1.52 -22.00 10.97
C ASN A 2 -0.96 -20.56 11.01
N ASN A 3 -0.18 -20.20 12.05
CA ASN A 3 0.40 -18.86 12.24
C ASN A 3 1.21 -18.34 11.04
N GLU A 4 1.87 -19.22 10.29
CA GLU A 4 2.71 -18.77 9.18
C GLU A 4 1.96 -18.29 7.94
N LYS A 5 0.72 -18.74 7.68
CA LYS A 5 0.08 -18.45 6.38
C LYS A 5 -0.25 -16.96 6.23
N PHE A 6 -0.80 -16.34 7.28
CA PHE A 6 -1.13 -14.91 7.28
C PHE A 6 0.14 -14.05 7.30
N LYS A 7 1.17 -14.48 8.04
CA LYS A 7 2.49 -13.84 8.04
C LYS A 7 3.11 -13.85 6.63
N LYS A 8 3.17 -15.01 5.98
CA LYS A 8 3.70 -15.18 4.62
C LYS A 8 2.88 -14.38 3.60
N TYR A 9 1.55 -14.48 3.65
CA TYR A 9 0.64 -13.68 2.84
C TYR A 9 0.95 -12.19 2.95
N THR A 10 1.09 -11.68 4.17
CA THR A 10 1.35 -10.25 4.40
C THR A 10 2.69 -9.82 3.82
N ILE A 11 3.76 -10.56 4.14
CA ILE A 11 5.12 -10.23 3.70
C ILE A 11 5.23 -10.29 2.18
N GLU A 12 4.71 -11.35 1.54
CA GLU A 12 4.78 -11.49 0.09
C GLU A 12 3.90 -10.48 -0.65
N THR A 13 2.71 -10.17 -0.10
CA THR A 13 1.86 -9.10 -0.64
C THR A 13 2.57 -7.76 -0.60
N ILE A 14 3.21 -7.42 0.53
CA ILE A 14 3.97 -6.16 0.67
C ILE A 14 5.16 -6.14 -0.31
N ALA A 15 5.88 -7.25 -0.47
CA ALA A 15 6.97 -7.35 -1.42
C ALA A 15 6.49 -7.02 -2.86
N LEU A 16 5.40 -7.66 -3.30
CA LEU A 16 4.82 -7.43 -4.62
C LEU A 16 4.25 -6.02 -4.79
N LEU A 17 3.62 -5.47 -3.76
CA LEU A 17 3.14 -4.08 -3.75
C LEU A 17 4.28 -3.09 -4.00
N LYS A 18 5.42 -3.26 -3.31
CA LYS A 18 6.60 -2.41 -3.53
C LYS A 18 7.14 -2.53 -4.94
N GLU A 19 7.12 -3.73 -5.53
CA GLU A 19 7.52 -3.90 -6.93
C GLU A 19 6.59 -3.14 -7.89
N LEU A 20 5.28 -3.17 -7.65
CA LEU A 20 4.31 -2.40 -8.43
C LEU A 20 4.57 -0.89 -8.30
N ALA A 21 4.80 -0.39 -7.08
CA ALA A 21 5.10 1.00 -6.83
C ALA A 21 6.40 1.46 -7.52
N ARG A 22 7.47 0.67 -7.44
CA ARG A 22 8.75 0.95 -8.12
C ARG A 22 8.61 0.92 -9.64
N LYS A 23 7.82 -0.02 -10.19
CA LYS A 23 7.51 -0.06 -11.63
C LYS A 23 6.74 1.17 -12.08
N ALA A 24 5.72 1.58 -11.34
CA ALA A 24 4.97 2.80 -11.63
C ALA A 24 5.86 4.05 -11.62
N LYS A 25 6.78 4.14 -10.65
CA LYS A 25 7.79 5.22 -10.60
C LYS A 25 8.69 5.22 -11.84
N LEU A 26 9.24 4.05 -12.19
CA LEU A 26 10.08 3.91 -13.38
C LEU A 26 9.32 4.27 -14.67
N GLU A 27 8.07 3.85 -14.79
CA GLU A 27 7.22 4.18 -15.94
C GLU A 27 6.94 5.68 -16.03
N ALA A 28 6.66 6.34 -14.91
CA ALA A 28 6.46 7.79 -14.86
C ALA A 28 7.72 8.57 -15.24
N ASP A 29 8.89 8.16 -14.72
CA ASP A 29 10.18 8.81 -15.01
C ASP A 29 10.58 8.70 -16.49
N ASN A 30 10.09 7.68 -17.20
CA ASN A 30 10.35 7.46 -18.62
C ASN A 30 9.33 8.13 -19.54
N GLN A 31 8.31 8.83 -19.01
CA GLN A 31 7.34 9.51 -19.85
C GLN A 31 7.92 10.78 -20.49
N LYS A 32 7.49 11.04 -21.73
CA LYS A 32 7.84 12.28 -22.45
C LYS A 32 7.12 13.47 -21.82
N GLU A 33 7.76 14.64 -21.87
CA GLU A 33 7.18 15.89 -21.39
C GLU A 33 5.76 16.10 -21.97
N GLY A 34 4.77 16.29 -21.09
CA GLY A 34 3.39 16.64 -21.43
C GLY A 34 2.30 15.66 -20.96
N SER A 35 2.66 14.49 -20.40
CA SER A 35 1.73 13.49 -19.85
C SER A 35 1.68 13.54 -18.32
N TYR A 36 1.47 14.73 -17.77
CA TYR A 36 1.42 14.99 -16.33
C TYR A 36 -0.03 14.79 -15.84
N GLY A 37 -0.23 14.19 -14.67
CA GLY A 37 -1.56 13.81 -14.17
C GLY A 37 -1.66 12.33 -13.83
N TYR A 38 -1.92 11.45 -14.81
CA TYR A 38 -2.19 10.03 -14.52
C TYR A 38 -1.03 9.29 -13.82
N PRO A 39 0.22 9.31 -14.32
CA PRO A 39 1.31 8.58 -13.68
C PRO A 39 1.63 9.13 -12.29
N GLU A 40 1.52 10.45 -12.12
CA GLU A 40 1.68 11.11 -10.82
C GLU A 40 0.60 10.65 -9.84
N GLY A 41 -0.66 10.55 -10.30
CA GLY A 41 -1.75 9.97 -9.54
C GLY A 41 -1.44 8.54 -9.10
N VAL A 42 -0.96 7.68 -10.00
CA VAL A 42 -0.59 6.29 -9.64
C VAL A 42 0.49 6.26 -8.56
N ILE A 43 1.54 7.08 -8.71
CA ILE A 43 2.62 7.20 -7.72
C ILE A 43 2.06 7.64 -6.37
N MET A 44 1.19 8.66 -6.36
CA MET A 44 0.58 9.17 -5.14
C MET A 44 -0.34 8.16 -4.48
N GLY A 45 -1.05 7.35 -5.25
CA GLY A 45 -1.83 6.23 -4.71
C GLY A 45 -0.95 5.21 -4.00
N TYR A 46 0.16 4.77 -4.62
CA TYR A 46 1.10 3.87 -3.96
C TYR A 46 1.80 4.49 -2.75
N TYR A 47 2.12 5.78 -2.81
CA TYR A 47 2.65 6.55 -1.69
C TYR A 47 1.69 6.48 -0.49
N SER A 48 0.41 6.79 -0.70
CA SER A 48 -0.62 6.76 0.34
C SER A 48 -0.79 5.36 0.94
N ILE A 49 -0.84 4.32 0.10
CA ILE A 49 -0.97 2.93 0.52
C ILE A 49 0.22 2.51 1.40
N ILE A 50 1.45 2.71 0.93
CA ILE A 50 2.65 2.25 1.66
C ILE A 50 2.83 3.03 2.97
N THR A 51 2.56 4.32 2.96
CA THR A 51 2.62 5.17 4.16
C THR A 51 1.62 4.69 5.22
N LEU A 52 0.39 4.35 4.81
CA LEU A 52 -0.60 3.78 5.71
C LEU A 52 -0.13 2.45 6.30
N LEU A 53 0.39 1.53 5.47
CA LEU A 53 0.88 0.24 5.95
C LEU A 53 2.03 0.40 6.96
N LYS A 54 2.93 1.37 6.76
CA LYS A 54 3.99 1.70 7.74
C LYS A 54 3.41 2.23 9.06
N HIS A 55 2.42 3.13 9.00
CA HIS A 55 1.73 3.62 10.20
C HIS A 55 1.00 2.50 10.95
N GLU A 56 0.28 1.63 10.26
CA GLU A 56 -0.42 0.50 10.87
C GLU A 56 0.56 -0.49 11.49
N ALA A 57 1.72 -0.74 10.85
CA ALA A 57 2.75 -1.61 11.42
C ALA A 57 3.25 -1.05 12.76
N PHE A 58 3.44 0.27 12.84
CA PHE A 58 3.77 0.97 14.08
C PHE A 58 2.65 0.83 15.12
N ALA A 59 1.40 1.08 14.75
CA ALA A 59 0.24 1.01 15.65
C ALA A 59 0.04 -0.39 16.27
N PHE A 60 0.31 -1.46 15.49
CA PHE A 60 0.20 -2.85 15.94
C PHE A 60 1.42 -3.39 16.67
N CYS A 61 2.44 -2.54 16.82
CA CYS A 61 3.72 -2.93 17.34
C CYS A 61 4.39 -4.10 16.56
N ILE A 62 4.30 -4.10 15.22
CA ILE A 62 5.03 -5.00 14.32
C ILE A 62 6.27 -4.30 13.70
N ASP A 63 7.43 -4.97 13.74
CA ASP A 63 8.64 -4.46 13.09
C ASP A 63 8.45 -4.30 11.58
N GLN A 64 8.67 -3.07 11.08
CA GLN A 64 8.63 -2.78 9.65
C GLN A 64 9.69 -3.58 8.88
N LYS A 65 10.83 -3.96 9.48
CA LYS A 65 11.82 -4.85 8.85
C LYS A 65 11.26 -6.26 8.66
N GLU A 66 10.50 -6.78 9.62
CA GLU A 66 9.86 -8.10 9.50
C GLU A 66 8.79 -8.12 8.39
N LEU A 67 8.07 -7.02 8.19
CA LEU A 67 7.11 -6.87 7.10
C LEU A 67 7.76 -6.54 5.74
N GLY A 68 9.04 -6.18 5.74
CA GLY A 68 9.70 -5.67 4.55
C GLY A 68 9.16 -4.30 4.11
N LEU A 69 8.80 -3.43 5.05
CA LEU A 69 8.43 -2.03 4.81
C LEU A 69 9.58 -1.05 5.09
N ALA A 70 10.63 -1.49 5.81
CA ALA A 70 11.78 -0.66 6.14
C ALA A 70 12.70 -0.37 4.94
N ASP A 71 12.66 -1.18 3.88
CA ASP A 71 13.47 -1.02 2.66
C ASP A 71 12.84 -0.10 1.61
N ILE A 72 11.71 0.54 1.94
CA ILE A 72 11.08 1.55 1.10
C ILE A 72 10.78 2.80 1.94
N LYS A 73 11.20 3.94 1.39
CA LYS A 73 10.97 5.29 1.91
C LYS A 73 10.14 6.04 0.88
N PRO A 74 8.80 6.06 1.01
CA PRO A 74 7.90 6.61 -0.01
C PRO A 74 8.27 8.03 -0.48
N ASP A 75 8.67 8.92 0.44
CA ASP A 75 9.09 10.29 0.09
C ASP A 75 10.28 10.33 -0.87
N ILE A 76 11.26 9.44 -0.66
CA ILE A 76 12.49 9.39 -1.45
C ILE A 76 12.26 8.55 -2.71
N ASP A 77 11.78 7.32 -2.53
CA ASP A 77 11.73 6.30 -3.57
C ASP A 77 10.61 6.56 -4.58
N LEU A 78 9.52 7.22 -4.18
CA LEU A 78 8.38 7.49 -5.05
C LEU A 78 8.30 8.97 -5.45
N LEU A 79 8.51 9.88 -4.50
CA LEU A 79 8.38 11.33 -4.76
C LEU A 79 9.70 12.02 -5.12
N GLY A 80 10.84 11.36 -4.92
CA GLY A 80 12.16 11.96 -5.18
C GLY A 80 12.49 13.13 -4.24
N LEU A 81 11.76 13.27 -3.13
CA LEU A 81 12.05 14.27 -2.11
C LEU A 81 13.37 13.86 -1.45
N GLY A 82 14.36 14.77 -1.47
CA GLY A 82 15.67 14.50 -0.88
C GLY A 82 15.56 14.06 0.59
N LYS A 83 16.57 13.33 1.08
CA LYS A 83 16.65 12.94 2.50
C LYS A 83 16.49 14.20 3.36
N ASN A 84 15.44 14.25 4.17
CA ASN A 84 15.31 15.25 5.21
C ASN A 84 15.78 14.63 6.53
N PRO A 85 17.01 14.90 6.98
CA PRO A 85 17.56 14.29 8.20
C PRO A 85 16.79 14.69 9.47
N GLU A 86 15.90 15.69 9.42
CA GLU A 86 15.05 16.10 10.55
C GLU A 86 13.72 15.31 10.64
N VAL A 87 13.33 14.58 9.57
CA VAL A 87 12.07 13.81 9.48
C VAL A 87 12.32 12.31 9.32
N ASP A 88 13.54 11.92 8.93
CA ASP A 88 14.07 10.56 9.10
C ASP A 88 14.22 10.28 10.61
N PHE A 89 13.10 10.18 11.33
CA PHE A 89 13.09 9.52 12.63
C PHE A 89 13.80 8.18 12.44
N GLU A 90 14.77 7.88 13.28
CA GLU A 90 15.32 6.54 13.42
C GLU A 90 14.17 5.62 13.89
N GLU A 91 13.25 5.24 12.99
CA GLU A 91 12.13 4.30 13.21
C GLU A 91 12.63 2.89 13.56
N ASP A 92 13.93 2.73 13.76
CA ASP A 92 14.67 1.49 13.67
C ASP A 92 14.80 0.71 14.98
N ASN A 93 14.34 1.23 16.13
CA ASN A 93 14.53 0.56 17.43
C ASN A 93 13.47 0.93 18.49
N TRP A 94 12.19 0.65 18.22
CA TRP A 94 11.19 0.56 19.28
C TRP A 94 11.08 -0.91 19.74
N ALA A 95 10.64 -1.14 20.98
CA ALA A 95 10.53 -2.48 21.54
C ALA A 95 9.49 -3.28 20.74
N ILE A 96 9.99 -4.18 19.89
CA ILE A 96 9.20 -5.01 18.99
C ILE A 96 8.69 -6.23 19.76
N ASP A 97 7.38 -6.44 19.69
CA ASP A 97 6.77 -7.71 20.07
C ASP A 97 6.88 -8.71 18.91
N VAL A 98 6.97 -10.00 19.24
CA VAL A 98 6.92 -11.07 18.24
C VAL A 98 5.64 -10.96 17.41
N MET A 99 5.80 -10.98 16.09
CA MET A 99 4.71 -10.94 15.12
C MET A 99 3.85 -12.21 15.19
N SER A 100 2.86 -12.19 16.09
CA SER A 100 1.90 -13.28 16.31
C SER A 100 0.78 -13.29 15.27
N GLU A 101 0.11 -14.42 15.08
CA GLU A 101 -0.99 -14.55 14.11
C GLU A 101 -2.10 -13.53 14.38
N GLU A 102 -2.41 -13.29 15.65
CA GLU A 102 -3.44 -12.35 16.09
C GLU A 102 -3.07 -10.91 15.72
N LYS A 103 -1.81 -10.50 15.95
CA LYS A 103 -1.32 -9.18 15.54
C LYS A 103 -1.37 -9.01 14.03
N VAL A 104 -0.93 -10.01 13.28
CA VAL A 104 -0.95 -9.96 11.81
C VAL A 104 -2.38 -9.86 11.27
N LYS A 105 -3.32 -10.62 11.86
CA LYS A 105 -4.73 -10.53 11.48
C LYS A 105 -5.34 -9.17 11.83
N GLY A 106 -5.03 -8.63 13.00
CA GLY A 106 -5.45 -7.29 13.40
C GLY A 106 -4.92 -6.23 12.43
N TYR A 107 -3.61 -6.25 12.18
CA TYR A 107 -2.94 -5.38 11.21
C TYR A 107 -3.60 -5.45 9.82
N LEU A 108 -3.82 -6.67 9.30
CA LEU A 108 -4.47 -6.85 8.00
C LEU A 108 -5.90 -6.33 7.99
N SER A 109 -6.69 -6.64 9.01
CA SER A 109 -8.09 -6.22 9.12
C SER A 109 -8.23 -4.70 9.12
N ASP A 110 -7.45 -4.03 9.97
CA ASP A 110 -7.53 -2.57 10.14
C ASP A 110 -6.95 -1.86 8.92
N SER A 111 -5.79 -2.32 8.41
CA SER A 111 -5.21 -1.79 7.17
C SER A 111 -6.18 -1.90 6.00
N ILE A 112 -6.79 -3.07 5.77
CA ILE A 112 -7.72 -3.27 4.65
C ILE A 112 -8.96 -2.39 4.81
N THR A 113 -9.46 -2.21 6.03
CA THR A 113 -10.60 -1.32 6.30
C THR A 113 -10.26 0.13 5.92
N LEU A 114 -9.13 0.65 6.40
CA LEU A 114 -8.72 2.02 6.09
C LEU A 114 -8.40 2.21 4.60
N LEU A 115 -7.77 1.22 3.96
CA LEU A 115 -7.49 1.24 2.52
C LEU A 115 -8.77 1.28 1.69
N LYS A 116 -9.84 0.58 2.10
CA LYS A 116 -11.15 0.67 1.45
C LYS A 116 -11.74 2.07 1.57
N GLU A 117 -11.68 2.67 2.77
CA GLU A 117 -12.17 4.02 2.99
C GLU A 117 -11.43 5.03 2.10
N GLN A 118 -10.10 4.94 2.03
CA GLN A 118 -9.30 5.77 1.13
C GLN A 118 -9.67 5.56 -0.35
N ALA A 119 -9.81 4.31 -0.79
CA ALA A 119 -10.21 4.01 -2.16
C ALA A 119 -11.60 4.55 -2.52
N ILE A 120 -12.55 4.52 -1.58
CA ILE A 120 -13.89 5.10 -1.74
C ILE A 120 -13.81 6.62 -1.90
N GLU A 121 -13.00 7.30 -1.08
CA GLU A 121 -12.82 8.75 -1.20
C GLU A 121 -12.17 9.13 -2.54
N VAL A 122 -11.15 8.39 -2.98
CA VAL A 122 -10.54 8.59 -4.30
C VAL A 122 -11.55 8.33 -5.41
N LYS A 123 -12.38 7.29 -5.31
CA LYS A 123 -13.45 7.03 -6.28
C LYS A 123 -14.45 8.19 -6.36
N LYS A 124 -14.86 8.77 -5.23
CA LYS A 124 -15.73 9.97 -5.21
C LYS A 124 -15.07 11.15 -5.92
N ALA A 125 -13.75 11.31 -5.77
CA ALA A 125 -12.98 12.33 -6.47
C ALA A 125 -12.84 12.05 -7.98
N VAL A 126 -12.83 10.79 -8.41
CA VAL A 126 -12.92 10.42 -9.84
C VAL A 126 -14.31 10.70 -10.41
N ASP A 127 -15.36 10.38 -9.66
CA ASP A 127 -16.75 10.59 -10.10
C ASP A 127 -17.13 12.08 -10.14
N ASN A 128 -16.47 12.91 -9.31
CA ASN A 128 -16.68 14.36 -9.23
C ASN A 128 -15.33 15.11 -9.25
N PRO A 129 -14.61 15.11 -10.39
CA PRO A 129 -13.27 15.66 -10.43
C PRO A 129 -13.28 17.18 -10.33
N LYS A 130 -12.31 17.71 -9.58
CA LYS A 130 -11.95 19.13 -9.66
C LYS A 130 -11.25 19.36 -11.00
N ALA A 131 -11.53 20.49 -11.64
CA ALA A 131 -10.94 20.85 -12.93
C ALA A 131 -9.41 20.75 -12.88
N GLY A 132 -8.82 19.95 -13.78
CA GLY A 132 -7.39 19.72 -13.88
C GLY A 132 -6.85 18.54 -13.06
N PHE A 133 -7.70 17.80 -12.34
CA PHE A 133 -7.32 16.62 -11.54
C PHE A 133 -7.94 15.32 -12.07
N GLU A 134 -8.58 15.34 -13.23
CA GLU A 134 -9.33 14.21 -13.77
C GLU A 134 -8.44 12.98 -13.94
N ASP A 135 -7.29 13.13 -14.58
CA ASP A 135 -6.38 12.03 -14.86
C ASP A 135 -5.54 11.64 -13.63
N TYR A 136 -5.20 12.62 -12.80
CA TYR A 136 -4.56 12.37 -11.51
C TYR A 136 -5.42 11.46 -10.61
N ASN A 137 -6.70 11.81 -10.41
CA ASN A 137 -7.60 11.02 -9.57
C ASN A 137 -7.78 9.59 -10.11
N LYS A 138 -7.85 9.42 -11.44
CA LYS A 138 -7.90 8.09 -12.07
C LYS A 138 -6.63 7.29 -11.81
N GLY A 139 -5.47 7.94 -11.91
CA GLY A 139 -4.18 7.33 -11.60
C GLY A 139 -4.13 6.86 -10.15
N GLU A 140 -4.53 7.71 -9.22
CA GLU A 140 -4.59 7.37 -7.79
C GLU A 140 -5.52 6.17 -7.55
N LEU A 141 -6.71 6.17 -8.16
CA LEU A 141 -7.64 5.05 -8.06
C LEU A 141 -7.04 3.74 -8.60
N MET A 142 -6.24 3.82 -9.66
CA MET A 142 -5.60 2.64 -10.26
C MET A 142 -4.61 1.95 -9.32
N ALA A 143 -3.96 2.70 -8.42
CA ALA A 143 -3.08 2.11 -7.41
C ALA A 143 -3.88 1.24 -6.42
N TYR A 144 -5.04 1.73 -5.94
CA TYR A 144 -5.93 0.96 -5.07
C TYR A 144 -6.54 -0.24 -5.78
N PHE A 145 -6.95 -0.09 -7.05
CA PHE A 145 -7.39 -1.21 -7.88
C PHE A 145 -6.34 -2.31 -7.94
N SER A 146 -5.09 -1.92 -8.17
CA SER A 146 -3.96 -2.84 -8.30
C SER A 146 -3.65 -3.52 -6.96
N LEU A 147 -3.74 -2.79 -5.84
CA LEU A 147 -3.61 -3.35 -4.49
C LEU A 147 -4.69 -4.40 -4.20
N PHE A 148 -5.97 -4.10 -4.42
CA PHE A 148 -7.04 -5.05 -4.10
C PHE A 148 -7.03 -6.27 -5.02
N SER A 149 -6.66 -6.09 -6.28
CA SER A 149 -6.42 -7.20 -7.20
C SER A 149 -5.29 -8.11 -6.68
N LEU A 150 -4.19 -7.52 -6.23
CA LEU A 150 -3.07 -8.24 -5.63
C LEU A 150 -3.49 -8.99 -4.34
N LEU A 151 -4.21 -8.33 -3.44
CA LEU A 151 -4.70 -8.93 -2.18
C LEU A 151 -5.55 -10.18 -2.44
N LYS A 152 -6.44 -10.14 -3.44
CA LYS A 152 -7.26 -11.30 -3.84
C LYS A 152 -6.43 -12.41 -4.46
N GLN A 153 -5.52 -12.08 -5.38
CA GLN A 153 -4.64 -13.06 -6.00
C GLN A 153 -3.79 -13.80 -4.95
N GLN A 154 -3.25 -13.05 -3.99
CA GLN A 154 -2.48 -13.63 -2.89
C GLN A 154 -3.36 -14.46 -1.95
N ALA A 155 -4.62 -14.08 -1.74
CA ALA A 155 -5.53 -14.84 -0.88
C ALA A 155 -5.80 -16.22 -1.48
N VAL A 156 -6.00 -16.29 -2.80
CA VAL A 156 -6.09 -17.54 -3.55
C VAL A 156 -4.79 -18.34 -3.45
N HIS A 157 -3.64 -17.70 -3.66
CA HIS A 157 -2.33 -18.36 -3.61
C HIS A 157 -2.06 -19.04 -2.25
N PHE A 158 -2.38 -18.36 -1.16
CA PHE A 158 -2.18 -18.84 0.20
C PHE A 158 -3.34 -19.64 0.78
N ASN A 159 -4.40 -19.88 -0.01
CA ASN A 159 -5.62 -20.54 0.44
C ASN A 159 -6.21 -19.88 1.70
N ILE A 160 -6.32 -18.55 1.67
CA ILE A 160 -6.95 -17.73 2.71
C ILE A 160 -8.33 -17.30 2.18
N ASN A 161 -9.35 -17.42 3.02
CA ASN A 161 -10.69 -17.02 2.67
C ASN A 161 -10.76 -15.48 2.57
N GLU A 162 -11.21 -14.94 1.43
CA GLU A 162 -11.37 -13.50 1.23
C GLU A 162 -12.25 -12.82 2.31
N ARG A 163 -13.22 -13.55 2.88
CA ARG A 163 -14.05 -13.05 3.99
C ARG A 163 -13.27 -12.90 5.29
N GLU A 164 -12.27 -13.77 5.54
CA GLU A 164 -11.38 -13.65 6.70
C GLU A 164 -10.48 -12.41 6.60
N LEU A 165 -10.19 -11.96 5.37
CA LEU A 165 -9.40 -10.76 5.10
C LEU A 165 -10.27 -9.49 4.93
N GLY A 166 -11.60 -9.64 4.90
CA GLY A 166 -12.50 -8.52 4.62
C GLY A 166 -12.37 -7.97 3.20
N ILE A 167 -11.97 -8.77 2.20
CA ILE A 167 -11.83 -8.33 0.78
C ILE A 167 -12.86 -8.95 -0.17
N ALA A 168 -13.74 -9.81 0.34
CA ALA A 168 -14.71 -10.55 -0.48
C ALA A 168 -15.72 -9.66 -1.21
N ASP A 169 -16.06 -8.52 -0.62
CA ASP A 169 -17.00 -7.50 -1.11
C ASP A 169 -16.35 -6.48 -2.05
N ILE A 170 -15.03 -6.52 -2.23
CA ILE A 170 -14.33 -5.62 -3.12
C ILE A 170 -14.48 -6.14 -4.54
N ASP A 171 -15.16 -5.39 -5.40
CA ASP A 171 -15.03 -5.58 -6.83
C ASP A 171 -13.88 -4.70 -7.32
N PRO A 172 -12.76 -5.29 -7.80
CA PRO A 172 -11.77 -4.47 -8.47
C PRO A 172 -12.37 -3.86 -9.76
N ALA A 173 -13.26 -4.55 -10.49
CA ALA A 173 -13.68 -4.17 -11.85
C ALA A 173 -14.55 -2.90 -11.98
#